data_AF-A0A347WM29-F1
#
_entry.id   AF-A0A347WM29-F1
#
_cell.length_a   1.000
_cell.length_b   1.000
_cell.length_c   1.000
_cell.angle_alpha   90.00
_cell.angle_beta   90.00
_cell.angle_gamma   90.00
#
_symmetry.space_group_name_H-M   'P 1'
#
loop_
_entity.id
_entity.type
_entity.pdbx_description
1 polymer ?
#
loop_
_entity_poly.entity_id
_entity_poly.type
_entity_poly.pdbx_seq_one_letter_code
_entity_poly.pdbx_strand_id
1 'polypeptide(L)' 'MSITFDCGMEFSNWQSVSNKHEIDIFFVYPDYPNQRGLNEHSNSLLYKNGLRKGINFNELSEGFIQSVNHRVET' A
#
# COMPACT_ATOMS: atom_id res chain seq x y z
N MET A 1 -1.93 -5.09 -17.03
CA MET A 1 -2.14 -4.28 -15.80
C MET A 1 -0.82 -4.22 -15.08
N SER A 2 -0.48 -3.11 -14.43
CA SER A 2 0.82 -2.97 -13.75
C SER A 2 0.67 -2.47 -12.32
N ILE A 3 1.63 -2.83 -11.46
CA ILE A 3 1.72 -2.38 -10.07
C ILE A 3 3.13 -1.86 -9.81
N THR A 4 3.25 -0.75 -9.11
CA THR A 4 4.54 -0.22 -8.66
C THR A 4 4.67 -0.40 -7.14
N PHE A 5 5.69 -1.12 -6.71
CA PHE A 5 6.02 -1.34 -5.31
C PHE A 5 7.16 -0.45 -4.82
N ASP A 6 7.28 -0.34 -3.50
CA ASP A 6 8.55 0.05 -2.89
C ASP A 6 9.49 -1.17 -2.76
N CYS A 7 10.75 -0.91 -2.39
CA CYS A 7 11.75 -1.96 -2.21
C CYS A 7 11.63 -2.70 -0.87
N GLY A 8 10.42 -2.78 -0.28
CA GLY A 8 10.17 -3.52 0.95
C GLY A 8 10.43 -5.02 0.79
N MET A 9 10.96 -5.66 1.83
CA MET A 9 11.27 -7.10 1.80
C MET A 9 10.02 -7.99 1.71
N GLU A 10 8.88 -7.46 2.16
CA GLU A 10 7.56 -8.07 1.99
C GLU A 10 7.20 -8.35 0.52
N PHE A 11 7.80 -7.60 -0.42
CA PHE A 11 7.60 -7.78 -1.86
C PHE A 11 8.66 -8.64 -2.54
N SER A 12 9.56 -9.30 -1.78
CA SER A 12 10.64 -10.13 -2.35
C SER A 12 10.15 -11.27 -3.26
N ASN A 13 8.93 -11.77 -3.06
CA ASN A 13 8.31 -12.80 -3.89
C ASN A 13 7.50 -12.25 -5.10
N TRP A 14 7.77 -11.01 -5.53
CA TRP A 14 7.04 -10.34 -6.61
C TRP A 14 6.98 -11.14 -7.92
N GLN A 15 8.03 -11.86 -8.29
CA GLN A 15 8.08 -12.64 -9.53
C GLN A 15 6.99 -13.72 -9.59
N SER A 16 6.71 -14.38 -8.46
CA SER A 16 5.65 -15.39 -8.38
C SER A 16 4.27 -14.77 -8.67
N VAL A 17 4.02 -13.60 -8.10
CA VAL A 17 2.76 -12.85 -8.30
C VAL A 17 2.64 -12.37 -9.75
N SER A 18 3.71 -11.79 -10.31
CA SER A 18 3.77 -11.33 -11.69
C SER A 18 3.45 -12.46 -12.68
N ASN A 19 4.13 -13.59 -12.56
CA ASN A 19 3.96 -14.73 -13.45
C ASN A 19 2.57 -15.38 -13.34
N LYS A 20 2.04 -15.50 -12.12
CA LYS A 20 0.74 -16.14 -11.88
C LYS A 20 -0.42 -15.32 -12.45
N HIS A 21 -0.30 -13.99 -12.45
CA HIS A 21 -1.40 -13.08 -12.77
C HIS A 21 -1.18 -12.25 -14.05
N GLU A 22 -0.05 -12.44 -14.74
CA GLU A 22 0.34 -11.68 -15.93
C GLU A 22 0.31 -10.16 -15.67
N ILE A 23 0.85 -9.75 -14.52
CA ILE A 23 0.93 -8.36 -14.06
C ILE A 23 2.37 -7.88 -14.15
N ASP A 24 2.57 -6.72 -14.79
CA ASP A 24 3.88 -6.06 -14.81
C ASP A 24 4.16 -5.42 -13.45
N ILE A 25 5.29 -5.74 -12.84
CA ILE A 25 5.69 -5.20 -11.54
C ILE A 25 6.92 -4.31 -11.69
N PHE A 26 6.83 -3.09 -11.18
CA PHE A 26 7.91 -2.11 -11.14
C PHE A 26 8.28 -1.77 -9.70
N PHE A 27 9.50 -1.29 -9.48
CA PHE A 27 9.98 -0.83 -8.18
C PHE A 27 10.42 0.63 -8.26
N VAL A 28 10.13 1.40 -7.21
CA VAL A 28 10.65 2.77 -7.08
C VAL A 28 12.16 2.74 -6.83
N TYR A 29 12.87 3.74 -7.34
CA TYR A 29 14.29 3.86 -7.06
C TYR A 29 14.51 4.31 -5.60
N PRO A 30 15.52 3.75 -4.89
CA PRO A 30 15.76 4.06 -3.47
C PRO A 30 15.90 5.56 -3.16
N ASP A 31 16.50 6.32 -4.09
CA ASP A 31 16.86 7.73 -3.88
C ASP A 31 15.87 8.72 -4.51
N TYR A 32 14.70 8.25 -4.96
CA TYR A 32 13.72 9.07 -5.70
C TYR A 32 12.38 9.12 -4.95
N PRO A 33 12.28 9.88 -3.84
CA PRO A 33 11.08 9.94 -3.01
C PRO A 33 9.86 10.47 -3.77
N ASN A 34 10.06 11.27 -4.81
CA ASN A 34 9.00 11.80 -5.66
C ASN A 34 8.22 10.71 -6.41
N GLN A 35 8.76 9.50 -6.58
CA GLN A 35 8.05 8.37 -7.18
C GLN A 35 6.99 7.76 -6.27
N ARG A 36 6.98 8.11 -4.98
CA ARG A 36 6.01 7.61 -3.99
C ARG A 36 4.96 8.64 -3.56
N GLY A 37 4.94 9.83 -4.16
CA GLY A 37 4.13 10.94 -3.68
C GLY A 37 2.64 10.61 -3.49
N LEU A 38 2.03 9.91 -4.45
CA LEU A 38 0.62 9.50 -4.35
C LEU A 38 0.40 8.45 -3.24
N ASN A 39 1.30 7.47 -3.11
CA ASN A 39 1.22 6.45 -2.07
C ASN A 39 1.39 7.06 -0.67
N GLU A 40 2.37 7.94 -0.49
CA GLU A 40 2.63 8.64 0.78
C GLU A 40 1.46 9.56 1.16
N HIS A 41 0.85 10.23 0.17
CA HIS A 41 -0.35 11.03 0.37
C HIS A 41 -1.53 10.17 0.84
N SER A 42 -1.84 9.09 0.12
CA SER A 42 -2.95 8.19 0.48
C SER A 42 -2.74 7.55 1.86
N ASN A 43 -1.53 7.08 2.17
CA ASN A 43 -1.19 6.54 3.48
C ASN A 43 -1.38 7.59 4.59
N SER A 44 -1.00 8.85 4.33
CA SER A 44 -1.21 9.95 5.27
C SER A 44 -2.69 10.18 5.58
N LEU A 45 -3.58 10.00 4.60
CA LEU A 45 -5.04 10.10 4.82
C LEU A 45 -5.57 8.95 5.67
N LEU A 46 -5.09 7.71 5.45
CA LEU A 46 -5.44 6.56 6.28
C LEU A 46 -5.03 6.78 7.75
N TYR A 47 -3.82 7.31 7.99
CA TYR A 47 -3.35 7.66 9.34
C TYR A 47 -4.23 8.71 10.01
N LYS A 48 -4.61 9.76 9.28
CA LYS A 48 -5.50 10.82 9.79
C LYS A 48 -6.89 10.29 10.13
N ASN A 49 -7.38 9.28 9.41
CA ASN A 49 -8.73 8.74 9.56
C ASN A 49 -8.85 7.55 10.54
N GLY A 50 -7.78 7.22 11.27
CA GLY A 50 -7.84 6.33 12.44
C GLY A 50 -6.91 5.12 12.41
N LEU A 51 -6.26 4.83 11.29
CA LEU A 51 -5.30 3.72 11.19
C LEU A 51 -3.91 4.17 11.66
N ARG A 52 -3.71 4.32 12.97
CA ARG A 52 -2.42 4.74 13.54
C ARG A 52 -1.29 3.77 13.15
N LYS A 53 -0.07 4.31 13.00
CA LYS A 53 1.13 3.50 12.73
C LYS A 53 1.36 2.48 13.85
N GLY A 54 1.67 1.24 13.47
CA GLY A 54 1.98 0.15 14.42
C GLY A 54 0.77 -0.66 14.90
N ILE A 55 -0.44 -0.39 14.41
CA ILE A 55 -1.59 -1.26 14.64
C ILE A 55 -1.38 -2.61 13.93
N ASN A 56 -1.69 -3.70 14.64
CA ASN A 56 -1.80 -5.01 14.03
C ASN A 56 -3.12 -5.12 13.26
N PHE A 57 -3.06 -5.13 11.93
CA PHE A 57 -4.26 -5.22 11.09
C PHE A 57 -5.09 -6.49 11.35
N ASN A 58 -4.46 -7.57 11.83
CA ASN A 58 -5.17 -8.80 12.16
C ASN A 58 -6.10 -8.67 13.38
N GLU A 59 -5.95 -7.60 14.18
CA GLU A 59 -6.79 -7.30 15.34
C GLU A 59 -7.94 -6.35 15.01
N LEU A 60 -7.99 -5.82 13.78
CA LEU A 60 -9.03 -4.91 13.33
C LEU A 60 -10.19 -5.68 12.69
N SER A 61 -11.41 -5.20 12.93
CA SER A 61 -12.58 -5.70 12.21
C SER A 61 -12.59 -5.16 10.77
N GLU A 62 -13.08 -5.97 9.84
CA GLU A 62 -13.26 -5.55 8.45
C GLU A 62 -14.15 -4.29 8.33
N GLY A 63 -15.23 -4.22 9.12
CA GLY A 63 -16.11 -3.05 9.16
C GLY A 63 -15.40 -1.77 9.59
N PHE A 64 -14.44 -1.86 10.50
CA PHE A 64 -13.60 -0.70 10.86
C PHE A 64 -12.72 -0.27 9.70
N ILE A 65 -12.03 -1.23 9.05
CA ILE A 65 -11.15 -0.96 7.88
C ILE A 65 -11.95 -0.28 6.75
N GLN A 66 -13.12 -0.82 6.41
CA GLN A 66 -14.00 -0.23 5.40
C GLN A 66 -14.47 1.18 5.79
N SER A 67 -14.79 1.42 7.07
CA SER A 67 -15.20 2.75 7.54
C SER A 67 -14.09 3.79 7.39
N VAL A 68 -12.82 3.39 7.55
CA VAL A 68 -11.68 4.28 7.34
C VAL A 68 -11.49 4.55 5.86
N ASN A 69 -11.61 3.52 5.01
CA ASN A 69 -11.48 3.68 3.56
C ASN A 69 -12.52 4.65 2.99
N HIS A 70 -13.79 4.52 3.38
CA HIS A 70 -14.85 5.43 2.95
C HIS A 70 -14.57 6.90 3.31
N ARG A 71 -13.91 7.17 4.45
CA ARG A 71 -13.55 8.55 4.85
C ARG A 71 -12.38 9.14 4.06
N VAL A 72 -11.59 8.29 3.41
CA VAL A 72 -10.46 8.72 2.56
C VAL A 72 -10.93 8.97 1.12
N GLU A 73 -11.98 8.28 0.68
CA GLU A 73 -12.55 8.40 -0.67
C GLU A 73 -13.52 9.59 -0.83
N THR A 74 -14.00 10.18 0.27
CA THR A 74 -14.85 11.39 0.30
C THR A 74 -14.06 12.67 0.50
#